data_AF-A0A852AGA4-F1
#
_entry.id   AF-A0A852AGA4-F1
#
_cell.length_a   1.000
_cell.length_b   1.000
_cell.length_c   1.000
_cell.angle_alpha   90.00
_cell.angle_beta   90.00
_cell.angle_gamma   90.00
#
_symmetry.space_group_name_H-M   'P 1'
#
loop_
_entity.id
_entity.type
_entity.pdbx_description
1 polymer ?
#
loop_
_entity_poly.entity_id
_entity_poly.type
_entity_poly.pdbx_seq_one_letter_code
_entity_poly.pdbx_strand_id
1 'polypeptide(L)' 'SECGKSFTSRSKLIEHCKIHTGEGPFRCPECGKGFRHNSILTVHRRIHTGERPYECGECGMGFTQSSNLIYHQRSH' A
#
# COMPACT_ATOMS: atom_id res chain seq x y z
N SER A 1 -16.92 -4.28 -14.04
CA SER A 1 -15.96 -3.36 -13.39
C SER A 1 -16.01 -2.00 -14.06
N GLU A 2 -16.85 -1.10 -13.56
CA GLU A 2 -17.19 0.19 -14.17
C GLU A 2 -16.23 1.33 -13.75
N CYS A 3 -14.92 1.17 -13.95
CA CYS A 3 -13.96 2.23 -13.59
C CYS A 3 -13.38 2.99 -14.79
N GLY A 4 -13.85 2.70 -16.02
CA GLY A 4 -13.45 3.41 -17.24
C GLY A 4 -11.97 3.27 -17.65
N LYS A 5 -11.19 2.39 -17.01
CA LYS A 5 -9.77 2.19 -17.31
C LYS A 5 -9.56 1.18 -18.43
N SER A 6 -8.87 1.62 -19.48
CA SER A 6 -8.42 0.77 -20.60
C SER A 6 -6.99 0.29 -20.38
N PHE A 7 -6.74 -0.99 -20.66
CA PHE A 7 -5.42 -1.62 -20.52
C PHE A 7 -4.97 -2.21 -21.86
N THR A 8 -3.72 -1.97 -22.24
CA THR A 8 -3.13 -2.50 -23.48
C THR A 8 -2.72 -3.97 -23.38
N SER A 9 -2.77 -4.57 -22.18
CA SER A 9 -2.48 -5.99 -21.99
C SER A 9 -3.48 -6.68 -21.08
N ARG A 10 -3.81 -7.94 -21.43
CA ARG A 10 -4.76 -8.79 -20.71
C ARG A 10 -4.31 -9.04 -19.26
N SER A 11 -3.02 -9.25 -19.04
CA SER A 11 -2.47 -9.47 -17.69
C SER A 11 -2.70 -8.25 -16.79
N LYS A 12 -2.50 -7.03 -17.31
CA LYS A 12 -2.75 -5.79 -16.55
C LYS A 12 -4.23 -5.60 -16.24
N LEU A 13 -5.12 -5.95 -17.17
CA LEU A 13 -6.57 -5.93 -16.95
C LEU A 13 -6.98 -6.91 -15.84
N ILE A 14 -6.50 -8.15 -15.87
CA ILE A 14 -6.81 -9.16 -14.84
C ILE A 14 -6.29 -8.70 -13.47
N GLU A 15 -5.06 -8.19 -13.42
CA GLU A 15 -4.45 -7.67 -12.19
C GLU A 15 -5.18 -6.44 -11.64
N HIS A 16 -5.76 -5.64 -12.53
CA HIS A 16 -6.66 -4.56 -12.15
C HIS A 16 -8.02 -5.08 -11.65
N CYS A 17 -8.62 -6.09 -12.26
CA CYS A 17 -9.88 -6.63 -11.75
C CYS A 17 -9.78 -7.13 -10.29
N LYS A 18 -8.61 -7.64 -9.87
CA LYS A 18 -8.34 -8.05 -8.49
C LYS A 18 -8.46 -6.91 -7.46
N ILE A 19 -8.31 -5.65 -7.87
CA ILE A 19 -8.50 -4.51 -6.95
C ILE A 19 -9.98 -4.28 -6.62
N HIS A 20 -10.89 -4.69 -7.51
CA HIS A 20 -12.34 -4.52 -7.31
C HIS A 20 -12.93 -5.63 -6.46
N THR A 21 -12.39 -6.85 -6.54
CA THR A 21 -12.85 -7.98 -5.74
C THR A 21 -12.25 -8.01 -4.34
N GLY A 22 -11.20 -7.23 -4.08
CA GLY A 22 -10.41 -7.35 -2.85
C GLY A 22 -9.61 -8.65 -2.75
N GLU A 23 -9.64 -9.48 -3.81
CA GLU A 23 -8.95 -10.77 -3.88
C GLU A 23 -7.52 -10.57 -4.38
N GLY A 24 -6.71 -9.98 -3.52
CA GLY A 24 -5.27 -10.04 -3.69
C GLY A 24 -4.74 -11.43 -3.31
N PRO A 25 -3.78 -12.01 -4.07
CA PRO A 25 -3.18 -13.29 -3.71
C PRO A 25 -2.44 -13.27 -2.37
N PHE A 26 -2.09 -12.08 -1.87
CA PHE A 26 -1.43 -11.90 -0.58
C PHE A 26 -2.44 -11.38 0.45
N ARG A 27 -2.86 -12.21 1.40
CA ARG A 27 -3.83 -11.82 2.44
C ARG A 27 -3.12 -11.44 3.73
N CYS A 28 -3.61 -10.39 4.38
CA CYS A 28 -3.21 -10.01 5.73
C CYS A 28 -3.75 -11.04 6.73
N PRO A 29 -2.90 -11.69 7.53
CA PRO A 29 -3.37 -12.65 8.53
C PRO A 29 -4.14 -11.98 9.69
N GLU A 30 -3.87 -10.71 9.98
CA GLU A 30 -4.50 -9.98 11.07
C GLU A 30 -5.94 -9.52 10.76
N CYS A 31 -6.23 -9.14 9.50
CA CYS A 31 -7.56 -8.60 9.13
C CYS A 31 -8.18 -9.22 7.87
N GLY A 32 -7.54 -10.21 7.25
CA GLY A 32 -8.04 -10.90 6.06
C GLY A 32 -7.96 -10.11 4.75
N LYS A 33 -7.56 -8.84 4.78
CA LYS A 33 -7.51 -7.97 3.59
C LYS A 33 -6.52 -8.49 2.54
N GLY A 34 -6.94 -8.58 1.29
CA GLY A 34 -6.12 -9.01 0.17
C GLY A 34 -5.35 -7.87 -0.51
N PHE A 35 -4.11 -8.15 -0.91
CA PHE A 35 -3.21 -7.25 -1.61
C PHE A 35 -2.66 -7.87 -2.88
N ARG A 36 -2.46 -7.02 -3.89
CA ARG A 36 -1.94 -7.40 -5.22
C ARG A 36 -0.49 -7.85 -5.18
N HIS A 37 0.32 -7.27 -4.29
CA HIS A 37 1.75 -7.58 -4.14
C HIS A 37 2.12 -7.78 -2.67
N ASN A 38 3.09 -8.67 -2.42
CA ASN A 38 3.60 -8.94 -1.08
C ASN A 38 4.21 -7.69 -0.42
N SER A 39 4.90 -6.84 -1.18
CA SER A 39 5.46 -5.59 -0.66
C SER A 39 4.40 -4.66 -0.06
N ILE A 40 3.23 -4.57 -0.70
CA ILE A 40 2.10 -3.78 -0.20
C ILE A 40 1.50 -4.41 1.05
N LEU A 41 1.43 -5.75 1.12
CA LEU A 41 1.02 -6.44 2.34
C LEU A 41 2.00 -6.16 3.49
N THR A 42 3.31 -6.25 3.27
CA THR A 42 4.32 -5.97 4.30
C THR A 42 4.19 -4.55 4.84
N VAL A 43 4.04 -3.56 3.96
CA VAL A 43 3.81 -2.16 4.38
C VAL A 43 2.47 -2.04 5.12
N HIS A 44 1.41 -2.70 4.64
CA HIS A 44 0.12 -2.69 5.31
C HIS A 44 0.21 -3.24 6.74
N ARG A 45 0.97 -4.32 6.98
CA ARG A 45 1.09 -4.91 8.32
C ARG A 45 1.64 -3.93 9.37
N ARG A 46 2.37 -2.90 8.96
CA ARG A 46 2.84 -1.83 9.85
C ARG A 46 1.71 -1.07 10.54
N ILE A 47 0.49 -1.07 9.97
CA ILE A 47 -0.67 -0.46 10.65
C ILE A 47 -1.11 -1.26 11.87
N HIS A 48 -0.89 -2.58 11.87
CA HIS A 48 -1.26 -3.45 12.97
C HIS A 48 -0.19 -3.45 14.06
N THR A 49 1.08 -3.38 13.66
CA THR A 49 2.21 -3.35 14.61
C THR A 49 2.52 -1.96 15.15
N GLY A 50 2.06 -0.90 14.47
CA GLY A 50 2.44 0.47 14.79
C GLY A 50 3.87 0.83 14.39
N GLU A 51 4.56 -0.04 13.63
CA GLU A 51 5.95 0.18 13.21
C GLU A 51 6.07 1.40 12.28
N ARG A 52 6.90 2.37 12.66
CA ARG A 52 7.16 3.59 11.90
C ARG A 52 8.67 3.74 11.68
N PRO A 53 9.26 2.99 10.73
CA PRO A 53 10.70 2.91 10.58
C PRO A 53 11.33 4.17 9.96
N TYR A 54 10.52 5.10 9.48
CA TYR A 54 10.98 6.35 8.89
C TYR A 54 10.63 7.49 9.82
N GLU A 55 11.62 8.18 10.37
CA GLU A 55 11.42 9.28 11.32
C GLU A 55 11.91 10.59 10.72
N CYS A 56 11.17 11.68 10.95
CA CYS A 56 11.61 13.02 10.60
C CYS A 56 12.66 13.50 11.61
N GLY A 57 13.88 13.78 11.14
CA GLY A 57 14.94 14.29 12.00
C GLY A 57 14.68 15.69 12.59
N GLU A 58 13.77 16.47 12.01
CA GLU A 58 13.45 17.83 12.49
C GLU A 58 12.39 17.83 13.60
N CYS A 59 11.33 17.01 13.49
CA CYS A 59 10.22 17.02 14.45
C CYS A 59 9.95 15.67 15.16
N GLY A 60 10.72 14.62 14.85
CA GLY A 60 10.56 13.28 15.42
C GLY A 60 9.32 12.52 14.93
N MET A 61 8.58 13.05 13.95
CA MET A 61 7.37 12.37 13.46
C MET A 61 7.73 11.10 12.68
N GLY A 62 7.19 9.96 13.12
CA GLY A 62 7.35 8.67 12.45
C GLY A 62 6.39 8.45 11.28
N PHE A 63 6.79 7.64 10.31
CA PHE A 63 6.01 7.27 9.12
C PHE A 63 6.19 5.78 8.80
N THR A 64 5.14 5.17 8.26
CA THR A 64 5.16 3.76 7.82
C THR A 64 5.82 3.57 6.46
N GLN A 65 5.98 4.64 5.67
CA GLN A 65 6.56 4.65 4.31
C GLN A 65 7.49 5.84 4.12
N SER A 66 8.59 5.64 3.38
CA SER A 66 9.59 6.67 3.10
C SER A 66 9.02 7.81 2.26
N SER A 67 8.14 7.51 1.30
CA SER A 67 7.48 8.54 0.47
C SER A 67 6.68 9.54 1.31
N ASN A 68 6.08 9.08 2.40
CA ASN A 68 5.29 9.92 3.29
C ASN A 68 6.21 10.82 4.13
N LEU A 69 7.36 10.32 4.58
CA LEU A 69 8.38 11.13 5.22
C LEU A 69 8.91 12.21 4.26
N ILE A 70 9.26 11.84 3.02
CA ILE A 70 9.76 12.79 2.01
C ILE A 70 8.72 13.88 1.73
N TYR A 71 7.44 13.52 1.62
CA TYR A 71 6.38 14.51 1.43
C TYR A 71 6.24 15.43 2.63
N HIS A 72 6.25 14.87 3.85
CA HIS A 72 6.20 15.64 5.08
C HIS A 72 7.37 16.62 5.21
N GLN A 73 8.59 16.21 4.88
CA GLN A 73 9.77 17.06 4.94
C GLN A 73 9.68 18.29 4.02
N ARG A 74 8.87 18.23 2.96
CA ARG A 74 8.63 19.40 2.08
C ARG A 74 7.68 20.44 2.69
N SER A 75 7.01 20.10 3.79
CA SER A 75 6.08 20.99 4.49
C SER A 75 6.68 21.68 5.72
N HIS A 76 7.94 21.35 6.04
CA HIS A 76 8.78 22.21 6.87
C HIS A 76 9.19 23.45 6.05
#